data_AF-R4LB35-F1
#
_entry.id   AF-R4LB35-F1
#
_cell.length_a   1.000
_cell.length_b   1.000
_cell.length_c   1.000
_cell.angle_alpha   90.00
_cell.angle_beta   90.00
_cell.angle_gamma   90.00
#
_symmetry.space_group_name_H-M   'P 1'
#
loop_
_entity.id
_entity.type
_entity.pdbx_description
1 polymer ?
#
loop_
_entity_poly.entity_id
_entity_poly.type
_entity_poly.pdbx_seq_one_letter_code
_entity_poly.pdbx_strand_id
1 'polypeptide(L)'
;MPGAEIVSVSVSQRRVRTGRVTVPDMYGEDVLAGDWRRRKVIPEVDAEPDLVVEDADSGFCGAVVGFEYGAVVLEDRHGKRRNFPLAPAAFLLDGRIVTLRKPAVAPAAPKQHRTASGSVAVAGVRAQVAKASRIWVEGIHDAALVERIWGDDLRIEGVVVEPLDGIDDLAGAVRQFRPARNRRVGVLVDHLVAGSKESRIVAAVTDPDVLVTGHPYIDVWQAVKPERVGLREWPVIPPGQPWKEGVCRAVGVAEPYEMWRRILASVSSYKDVETPLINAMERLIDFVTEPPDQP
;
A
#
# COMPACT_ATOMS: atom_id res chain seq x y z
N MET A 1 -63.64 16.32 24.75
CA MET A 1 -63.68 15.91 26.18
C MET A 1 -62.26 15.84 26.74
N PRO A 2 -61.66 16.94 27.19
CA PRO A 2 -60.56 16.92 28.14
C PRO A 2 -61.10 17.07 29.58
N GLY A 3 -60.70 16.18 30.48
CA GLY A 3 -61.20 16.10 31.84
C GLY A 3 -60.32 16.81 32.87
N ALA A 4 -60.97 17.75 33.56
CA ALA A 4 -60.90 18.10 34.99
C ALA A 4 -59.57 18.57 35.65
N GLU A 5 -59.64 19.84 36.07
CA GLU A 5 -58.96 20.51 37.18
C GLU A 5 -58.98 19.74 38.52
N ILE A 6 -57.96 19.98 39.36
CA ILE A 6 -58.16 20.23 40.80
C ILE A 6 -57.20 21.33 41.28
N VAL A 7 -57.79 22.38 41.87
CA VAL A 7 -57.18 23.49 42.59
C VAL A 7 -57.04 23.12 44.07
N SER A 8 -55.96 23.55 44.76
CA SER A 8 -55.96 23.68 46.24
C SER A 8 -54.96 24.71 46.77
N VAL A 9 -55.52 25.89 47.07
CA VAL A 9 -55.42 26.72 48.31
C VAL A 9 -54.08 26.83 49.07
N SER A 10 -53.68 28.09 49.26
CA SER A 10 -52.60 28.63 50.10
C SER A 10 -52.86 28.54 51.61
N VAL A 11 -51.79 28.43 52.42
CA VAL A 11 -51.77 28.99 53.79
C VAL A 11 -50.43 29.67 54.07
N SER A 12 -50.54 30.93 54.49
CA SER A 12 -49.49 31.84 54.93
C SER A 12 -49.10 31.59 56.39
N GLN A 13 -47.81 31.65 56.72
CA GLN A 13 -47.37 32.06 58.06
C GLN A 13 -46.13 32.98 58.00
N ARG A 14 -46.28 34.20 58.52
CA ARG A 14 -45.18 35.12 58.86
C ARG A 14 -44.69 34.81 60.28
N ARG A 15 -43.38 34.87 60.53
CA ARG A 15 -42.84 35.27 61.85
C ARG A 15 -41.46 35.93 61.78
N VAL A 16 -41.49 37.24 62.04
CA VAL A 16 -40.62 38.11 62.86
C VAL A 16 -39.13 37.75 63.07
N ARG A 17 -38.28 38.75 62.78
CA ARG A 17 -36.86 38.88 63.11
C ARG A 17 -36.59 39.04 64.62
N THR A 18 -35.50 38.45 65.10
CA THR A 18 -34.75 38.93 66.29
C THR A 18 -33.26 38.78 66.03
N GLY A 19 -32.51 39.88 66.16
CA GLY A 19 -31.06 39.92 65.96
C GLY A 19 -30.28 39.52 67.21
N ARG A 20 -29.01 39.13 67.03
CA ARG A 20 -27.99 39.22 68.06
C ARG A 20 -26.59 39.38 67.46
N VAL A 21 -25.91 40.38 68.02
CA VAL A 21 -24.52 40.84 67.94
C VAL A 21 -23.48 39.72 67.75
N THR A 22 -22.59 39.89 66.77
CA THR A 22 -21.32 39.14 66.66
C THR A 22 -20.21 39.91 67.39
N VAL A 23 -19.66 39.30 68.44
CA VAL A 23 -18.39 39.66 69.09
C VAL A 23 -17.22 39.17 68.22
N PRO A 24 -16.10 39.90 68.11
CA PRO A 24 -14.94 39.47 67.33
C PRO A 24 -14.17 38.40 68.12
N ASP A 25 -14.10 37.19 67.58
CA ASP A 25 -13.31 36.10 68.17
C ASP A 25 -11.84 36.28 67.78
N MET A 26 -11.09 36.91 68.68
CA MET A 26 -9.64 37.00 68.65
C MET A 26 -9.06 35.77 69.34
N TYR A 27 -8.99 34.60 68.67
CA TYR A 27 -7.98 33.55 68.91
C TYR A 27 -8.04 32.51 67.78
N GLY A 28 -6.91 32.29 67.09
CA GLY A 28 -6.63 31.04 66.37
C GLY A 28 -6.43 31.17 64.86
N GLU A 29 -5.23 31.56 64.45
CA GLU A 29 -4.72 31.17 63.13
C GLU A 29 -4.76 29.64 63.01
N ASP A 30 -5.53 29.12 62.06
CA ASP A 30 -5.53 27.71 61.70
C ASP A 30 -4.24 27.40 60.92
N VAL A 31 -3.20 26.99 61.66
CA VAL A 31 -1.91 26.52 61.15
C VAL A 31 -2.00 25.20 60.36
N LEU A 32 -3.21 24.69 60.05
CA LEU A 32 -3.44 23.53 59.19
C LEU A 32 -4.19 23.85 57.88
N ALA A 33 -4.40 25.12 57.52
CA ALA A 33 -5.02 25.53 56.25
C ALA A 33 -4.11 25.42 55.01
N GLY A 34 -3.05 24.60 55.07
CA GLY A 34 -2.14 24.33 53.94
C GLY A 34 -2.52 23.05 53.21
N ASP A 35 -2.86 23.15 51.92
CA ASP A 35 -3.20 22.05 51.01
C ASP A 35 -2.03 21.06 50.83
N TRP A 36 -1.88 20.12 51.78
CA TRP A 36 -0.79 19.14 51.92
C TRP A 36 -0.80 18.02 50.87
N ARG A 37 -1.63 18.12 49.81
CA ARG A 37 -1.83 17.06 48.82
C ARG A 37 -1.60 17.43 47.36
N ARG A 38 -0.97 18.56 47.05
CA ARG A 38 -0.38 18.73 45.71
C ARG A 38 0.95 17.97 45.61
N ARG A 39 0.87 16.67 45.33
CA ARG A 39 2.02 15.86 44.91
C ARG A 39 2.57 16.50 43.62
N LYS A 40 3.72 17.16 43.72
CA LYS A 40 4.37 17.82 42.57
C LYS A 40 4.68 16.74 41.53
N VAL A 41 3.99 16.80 40.40
CA VAL A 41 4.25 15.91 39.26
C VAL A 41 5.62 16.27 38.71
N ILE A 42 6.54 15.32 38.73
CA ILE A 42 7.88 15.48 38.16
C ILE A 42 7.75 15.25 36.65
N PRO A 43 8.23 16.18 35.81
CA PRO A 43 8.16 16.02 34.36
C PRO A 43 9.01 14.82 33.91
N GLU A 44 8.45 14.02 33.02
CA GLU A 44 9.19 12.99 32.29
C GLU A 44 9.76 13.58 31.00
N VAL A 45 11.02 13.31 30.71
CA VAL A 45 11.74 13.82 29.53
C VAL A 45 12.39 12.65 28.79
N ASP A 46 12.24 12.62 27.46
CA ASP A 46 12.93 11.66 26.61
C ASP A 46 14.43 11.96 26.63
N ALA A 47 15.25 10.96 26.99
CA ALA A 47 16.70 11.05 26.95
C ALA A 47 17.20 10.92 25.49
N GLU A 48 16.94 11.96 24.72
CA GLU A 48 17.42 12.12 23.34
C GLU A 48 18.94 12.32 23.33
N PRO A 49 19.65 11.84 22.28
CA PRO A 49 21.07 12.14 22.11
C PRO A 49 21.35 13.65 22.21
N ASP A 50 22.48 13.99 22.80
CA ASP A 50 22.94 15.37 23.05
C ASP A 50 22.12 16.18 24.09
N LEU A 51 21.06 15.60 24.67
CA LEU A 51 20.38 16.21 25.81
C LEU A 51 21.35 16.29 27.00
N VAL A 52 21.58 17.50 27.52
CA VAL A 52 22.45 17.71 28.68
C VAL A 52 21.63 17.67 29.96
N VAL A 53 22.00 16.77 30.86
CA VAL A 53 21.38 16.62 32.18
C VAL A 53 22.44 16.47 33.26
N GLU A 54 22.04 16.75 34.49
CA GLU A 54 22.85 16.50 35.67
C GLU A 54 22.20 15.41 36.54
N ASP A 55 22.99 14.46 37.01
CA ASP A 55 22.55 13.47 38.01
C ASP A 55 22.41 14.14 39.39
N ALA A 56 21.23 14.07 40.00
CA ALA A 56 20.91 14.81 41.22
C ALA A 56 21.69 14.33 42.46
N ASP A 57 22.10 13.05 42.48
CA ASP A 57 22.82 12.46 43.62
C ASP A 57 24.33 12.75 43.55
N SER A 58 24.94 12.60 42.37
CA SER A 58 26.40 12.76 42.21
C SER A 58 26.83 14.11 41.62
N GLY A 59 25.90 14.95 41.18
CA GLY A 59 26.18 16.25 40.54
C GLY A 59 26.89 16.12 39.19
N PHE A 60 26.83 14.95 38.56
CA PHE A 60 27.52 14.69 37.30
C PHE A 60 26.71 15.23 36.12
N CYS A 61 27.23 16.26 35.45
CA CYS A 61 26.60 16.92 34.31
C CYS A 61 27.23 16.42 32.99
N GLY A 62 26.39 15.95 32.07
CA GLY A 62 26.85 15.44 30.77
C GLY A 62 25.72 15.29 29.74
N ALA A 63 26.12 15.13 28.48
CA ALA A 63 25.23 14.90 27.35
C ALA A 63 24.87 13.41 27.24
N VAL A 64 23.62 13.10 26.92
CA VAL A 64 23.18 11.73 26.62
C VAL A 64 23.86 11.25 25.35
N VAL A 65 24.66 10.19 25.45
CA VAL A 65 25.35 9.57 24.30
C VAL A 65 24.80 8.19 23.95
N GLY A 66 23.88 7.66 24.76
CA GLY A 66 23.21 6.39 24.51
C GLY A 66 22.71 5.72 25.78
N PHE A 67 22.50 4.40 25.67
CA PHE A 67 22.03 3.57 26.76
C PHE A 67 22.83 2.28 26.82
N GLU A 68 23.19 1.84 28.03
CA GLU A 68 23.92 0.60 28.26
C GLU A 68 23.35 -0.09 29.50
N TYR A 69 23.10 -1.40 29.43
CA TYR A 69 22.53 -2.20 30.54
C TYR A 69 21.28 -1.60 31.21
N GLY A 70 20.45 -0.87 30.47
CA GLY A 70 19.22 -0.24 31.00
C GLY A 70 19.44 1.11 31.70
N ALA A 71 20.67 1.62 31.73
CA ALA A 71 21.03 2.95 32.21
C ALA A 71 21.27 3.93 31.04
N VAL A 72 21.09 5.23 31.28
CA VAL A 72 21.52 6.27 30.35
C VAL A 72 23.02 6.51 30.50
N VAL A 73 23.73 6.66 29.38
CA VAL A 73 25.15 6.98 29.36
C VAL A 73 25.29 8.49 29.16
N LEU A 74 25.90 9.17 30.13
CA LEU A 74 26.21 10.60 30.06
C LEU A 74 27.71 10.80 29.82
N GLU A 75 28.05 11.71 28.90
CA GLU A 75 29.42 12.15 28.63
C GLU A 75 29.62 13.60 29.08
N ASP A 76 30.61 13.85 29.94
CA ASP A 76 30.96 15.22 30.35
C ASP A 76 31.81 15.96 29.31
N ARG A 77 32.05 17.27 29.53
CA ARG A 77 32.86 18.11 28.64
C ARG A 77 34.33 17.67 28.49
N HIS A 78 34.81 16.75 29.32
CA HIS A 78 36.16 16.20 29.28
C HIS A 78 36.18 14.80 28.64
N GLY A 79 35.05 14.33 28.11
CA GLY A 79 34.90 13.02 27.45
C GLY A 79 34.74 11.86 28.42
N LYS A 80 34.51 12.11 29.72
CA LYS A 80 34.30 11.03 30.70
C LYS A 80 32.87 10.52 30.59
N ARG A 81 32.71 9.21 30.45
CA ARG A 81 31.40 8.53 30.36
C ARG A 81 31.03 7.83 31.66
N ARG A 82 29.77 7.96 32.07
CA ARG A 82 29.19 7.26 33.23
C ARG A 82 27.75 6.82 32.95
N ASN A 83 27.38 5.69 33.53
CA ASN A 83 26.06 5.11 33.38
C ASN A 83 25.20 5.45 34.60
N PHE A 84 24.00 5.98 34.38
CA PHE A 84 23.05 6.36 35.41
C PHE A 84 21.72 5.63 35.22
N PRO A 85 21.19 4.96 36.26
CA PRO A 85 19.87 4.33 36.19
C PRO A 85 18.79 5.37 35.84
N LEU A 86 17.81 4.98 35.03
CA LEU A 86 16.62 5.80 34.73
C LEU A 86 15.64 5.78 35.91
N ALA A 87 16.10 6.18 37.09
CA ALA A 87 15.28 6.24 38.29
C ALA A 87 14.36 7.47 38.28
N PRO A 88 13.15 7.38 38.86
CA PRO A 88 12.26 8.53 39.00
C PRO A 88 12.95 9.69 39.74
N ALA A 89 12.79 10.91 39.24
CA ALA A 89 13.31 12.13 39.86
C ALA A 89 14.84 12.22 40.01
N ALA A 90 15.61 11.40 39.29
CA ALA A 90 17.05 11.28 39.51
C ALA A 90 17.91 12.33 38.76
N PHE A 91 17.30 13.12 37.87
CA PHE A 91 18.05 14.03 37.00
C PHE A 91 17.59 15.48 37.14
N LEU A 92 18.48 16.41 36.85
CA LEU A 92 18.22 17.84 36.70
C LEU A 92 18.38 18.22 35.24
N LEU A 93 17.36 18.84 34.66
CA LEU A 93 17.42 19.54 33.38
C LEU A 93 17.26 21.03 33.66
N ASP A 94 18.27 21.83 33.31
CA ASP A 94 18.33 23.26 33.65
C ASP A 94 18.07 23.56 35.14
N GLY A 95 18.63 22.72 36.01
CA GLY A 95 18.46 22.81 37.47
C GLY A 95 17.09 22.39 38.00
N ARG A 96 16.21 21.82 37.15
CA ARG A 96 14.88 21.33 37.55
C ARG A 96 14.85 19.82 37.56
N ILE A 97 14.30 19.23 38.62
CA ILE A 97 14.15 17.78 38.76
C ILE A 97 13.24 17.23 37.65
N VAL A 98 13.75 16.22 36.94
CA VAL A 98 13.08 15.48 35.86
C VAL A 98 13.29 13.97 36.05
N THR A 99 12.41 13.19 35.44
CA THR A 99 12.61 11.74 35.25
C THR A 99 12.98 11.51 33.78
N LEU A 100 14.14 10.93 33.51
CA LEU A 100 14.49 10.53 32.16
C LEU A 100 13.81 9.22 31.78
N ARG A 101 13.35 9.13 30.54
CA ARG A 101 12.86 7.88 29.94
C ARG A 101 13.57 7.61 28.63
N LYS A 102 13.61 6.34 28.24
CA LYS A 102 14.18 5.94 26.94
C LYS A 102 13.25 6.44 25.81
N PRO A 103 13.78 7.16 24.80
CA PRO A 103 12.97 7.60 23.66
C PRO A 103 12.25 6.43 22.99
N ALA A 104 10.98 6.63 22.64
CA ALA A 104 10.24 5.68 21.83
C ALA A 104 10.82 5.65 20.41
N VAL A 105 11.26 4.48 19.93
CA VAL A 105 11.66 4.33 18.53
C VAL A 105 10.40 4.44 17.68
N ALA A 106 10.33 5.47 16.83
CA ALA A 106 9.23 5.62 15.88
C ALA A 106 9.14 4.37 14.99
N PRO A 107 7.95 3.80 14.74
CA PRO A 107 7.81 2.69 13.81
C PRO A 107 8.35 3.12 12.45
N ALA A 108 9.23 2.31 11.85
CA ALA A 108 9.65 2.51 10.47
C ALA A 108 8.39 2.59 9.59
N ALA A 109 8.33 3.60 8.71
CA ALA A 109 7.20 3.76 7.80
C ALA A 109 6.95 2.44 7.05
N PRO A 110 5.68 2.00 6.90
CA PRO A 110 5.38 0.76 6.20
C PRO A 110 5.94 0.85 4.77
N LYS A 111 6.80 -0.09 4.40
CA LYS A 111 7.28 -0.22 3.03
C LYS A 111 6.06 -0.41 2.12
N GLN A 112 5.87 0.49 1.17
CA GLN A 112 4.87 0.33 0.12
C GLN A 112 5.19 -0.96 -0.64
N HIS A 113 4.37 -1.99 -0.46
CA HIS A 113 4.45 -3.19 -1.28
C HIS A 113 4.04 -2.84 -2.71
N ARG A 114 4.75 -3.38 -3.71
CA ARG A 114 4.42 -3.21 -5.13
C ARG A 114 3.92 -4.53 -5.71
N THR A 115 2.98 -4.47 -6.66
CA THR A 115 2.52 -5.63 -7.44
C THR A 115 3.57 -6.06 -8.46
N ALA A 116 3.38 -7.21 -9.10
CA ALA A 116 4.28 -7.70 -10.15
C ALA A 116 4.33 -6.77 -11.38
N SER A 117 3.25 -6.03 -11.67
CA SER A 117 3.20 -4.98 -12.70
C SER A 117 3.92 -3.70 -12.28
N GLY A 118 4.24 -3.55 -10.99
CA GLY A 118 4.93 -2.40 -10.43
C GLY A 118 4.02 -1.34 -9.80
N SER A 119 2.70 -1.52 -9.77
CA SER A 119 1.77 -0.63 -9.06
C SER A 119 1.92 -0.72 -7.54
N VAL A 120 1.38 0.26 -6.81
CA VAL A 120 1.31 0.20 -5.34
C VAL A 120 0.24 -0.81 -4.94
N ALA A 121 0.61 -1.81 -4.14
CA ALA A 121 -0.31 -2.81 -3.65
C ALA A 121 -1.32 -2.18 -2.68
N VAL A 122 -2.61 -2.39 -2.95
CA VAL A 122 -3.70 -1.95 -2.08
C VAL A 122 -4.05 -3.09 -1.12
N ALA A 123 -3.94 -2.86 0.19
CA ALA A 123 -4.32 -3.84 1.19
C ALA A 123 -5.84 -3.88 1.40
N GLY A 124 -6.41 -5.07 1.63
CA GLY A 124 -7.81 -5.23 2.05
C GLY A 124 -8.86 -5.03 0.94
N VAL A 125 -8.47 -5.18 -0.33
CA VAL A 125 -9.41 -5.07 -1.46
C VAL A 125 -10.45 -6.19 -1.36
N ARG A 126 -11.74 -5.82 -1.28
CA ARG A 126 -12.86 -6.76 -1.45
C ARG A 126 -12.97 -7.12 -2.93
N ALA A 127 -13.25 -8.39 -3.22
CA ALA A 127 -13.51 -8.84 -4.60
C ALA A 127 -14.60 -7.97 -5.22
N GLN A 128 -14.25 -7.25 -6.30
CA GLN A 128 -15.21 -6.45 -7.07
C GLN A 128 -16.00 -7.36 -8.01
N VAL A 129 -17.23 -6.95 -8.35
CA VAL A 129 -17.95 -7.57 -9.47
C VAL A 129 -17.18 -7.24 -10.74
N ALA A 130 -16.91 -8.26 -11.55
CA ALA A 130 -16.23 -8.07 -12.82
C ALA A 130 -16.95 -7.01 -13.66
N LYS A 131 -16.21 -6.00 -14.13
CA LYS A 131 -16.66 -5.02 -15.12
C LYS A 131 -17.15 -5.77 -16.36
N ALA A 132 -17.95 -5.11 -17.17
CA ALA A 132 -18.41 -5.70 -18.42
C ALA A 132 -17.28 -5.78 -19.47
N SER A 133 -16.31 -4.87 -19.40
CA SER A 133 -15.13 -4.81 -20.29
C SER A 133 -14.24 -6.04 -20.17
N ARG A 134 -13.52 -6.36 -21.24
CA ARG A 134 -12.63 -7.54 -21.34
C ARG A 134 -11.30 -7.19 -21.98
N ILE A 135 -10.27 -7.94 -21.62
CA ILE A 135 -9.05 -8.06 -22.41
C ILE A 135 -9.04 -9.45 -23.04
N TRP A 136 -8.94 -9.51 -24.36
CA TRP A 136 -8.74 -10.73 -25.11
C TRP A 136 -7.27 -10.90 -25.45
N VAL A 137 -6.80 -12.13 -25.37
CA VAL A 137 -5.44 -12.51 -25.73
C VAL A 137 -5.47 -13.70 -26.67
N GLU A 138 -4.44 -13.88 -27.49
CA GLU A 138 -4.47 -14.86 -28.58
C GLU A 138 -4.58 -16.31 -28.09
N GLY A 139 -3.95 -16.64 -26.95
CA GLY A 139 -3.99 -17.98 -26.39
C GLY A 139 -3.82 -18.07 -24.88
N ILE A 140 -3.79 -19.31 -24.40
CA ILE A 140 -3.74 -19.62 -22.96
C ILE A 140 -2.41 -19.23 -22.30
N HIS A 141 -1.30 -19.22 -23.06
CA HIS A 141 0.01 -18.84 -22.53
C HIS A 141 0.05 -17.34 -22.25
N ASP A 142 -0.53 -16.54 -23.13
CA ASP A 142 -0.72 -15.11 -22.98
C ASP A 142 -1.53 -14.80 -21.74
N ALA A 143 -2.69 -15.46 -21.60
CA ALA A 143 -3.56 -15.27 -20.45
C ALA A 143 -2.82 -15.59 -19.14
N ALA A 144 -2.05 -16.68 -19.12
CA ALA A 144 -1.27 -17.08 -17.96
C ALA A 144 -0.08 -16.12 -17.67
N LEU A 145 0.58 -15.56 -18.68
CA LEU A 145 1.61 -14.54 -18.48
C LEU A 145 1.02 -13.23 -17.96
N VAL A 146 -0.11 -12.82 -18.54
CA VAL A 146 -0.83 -11.62 -18.13
C VAL A 146 -1.30 -11.74 -16.69
N GLU A 147 -1.88 -12.89 -16.31
CA GLU A 147 -2.28 -13.18 -14.94
C GLU A 147 -1.08 -13.12 -13.98
N ARG A 148 0.09 -13.63 -14.40
CA ARG A 148 1.30 -13.62 -13.56
C ARG A 148 1.80 -12.21 -13.26
N ILE A 149 1.70 -11.28 -14.20
CA ILE A 149 2.30 -9.94 -14.08
C ILE A 149 1.26 -8.90 -13.65
N TRP A 150 0.09 -8.89 -14.27
CA TRP A 150 -0.95 -7.86 -14.07
C TRP A 150 -2.21 -8.37 -13.37
N GLY A 151 -2.29 -9.66 -12.99
CA GLY A 151 -3.50 -10.24 -12.40
C GLY A 151 -3.98 -9.53 -11.13
N ASP A 152 -3.05 -9.05 -10.29
CA ASP A 152 -3.39 -8.29 -9.08
C ASP A 152 -4.10 -6.98 -9.41
N ASP A 153 -3.55 -6.21 -10.35
CA ASP A 153 -4.09 -4.94 -10.81
C ASP A 153 -5.44 -5.13 -11.52
N LEU A 154 -5.53 -6.12 -12.41
CA LEU A 154 -6.75 -6.42 -13.16
C LEU A 154 -7.90 -6.85 -12.24
N ARG A 155 -7.60 -7.57 -11.14
CA ARG A 155 -8.60 -7.93 -10.14
C ARG A 155 -9.09 -6.72 -9.33
N ILE A 156 -8.23 -5.74 -9.06
CA ILE A 156 -8.63 -4.47 -8.44
C ILE A 156 -9.56 -3.71 -9.38
N GLU A 157 -9.24 -3.71 -10.67
CA GLU A 157 -10.04 -3.04 -11.70
C GLU A 157 -11.28 -3.82 -12.13
N GLY A 158 -11.46 -5.07 -11.66
CA GLY A 158 -12.53 -5.95 -12.09
C GLY A 158 -12.49 -6.32 -13.58
N VAL A 159 -11.33 -6.24 -14.23
CA VAL A 159 -11.15 -6.57 -15.65
C VAL A 159 -10.80 -8.05 -15.78
N VAL A 160 -11.48 -8.73 -16.71
CA VAL A 160 -11.25 -10.16 -16.98
C VAL A 160 -10.44 -10.32 -18.27
N VAL A 161 -9.47 -11.24 -18.24
CA VAL A 161 -8.68 -11.67 -19.39
C VAL A 161 -9.22 -12.99 -19.92
N GLU A 162 -9.54 -13.05 -21.20
CA GLU A 162 -10.08 -14.25 -21.85
C GLU A 162 -9.19 -14.65 -23.04
N PRO A 163 -8.68 -15.89 -23.10
CA PRO A 163 -7.97 -16.37 -24.28
C PRO A 163 -8.95 -16.64 -25.42
N LEU A 164 -8.53 -16.29 -26.63
CA LEU A 164 -9.16 -16.69 -27.88
C LEU A 164 -8.55 -18.02 -28.37
N ASP A 165 -9.11 -18.58 -29.44
CA ASP A 165 -8.55 -19.71 -30.18
C ASP A 165 -7.92 -19.18 -31.47
N GLY A 166 -6.97 -18.25 -31.31
CA GLY A 166 -6.46 -17.42 -32.40
C GLY A 166 -7.37 -16.24 -32.77
N ILE A 167 -6.88 -15.38 -33.65
CA ILE A 167 -7.57 -14.14 -34.05
C ILE A 167 -8.26 -14.19 -35.42
N ASP A 168 -8.31 -15.35 -36.06
CA ASP A 168 -8.78 -15.48 -37.45
C ASP A 168 -10.20 -14.95 -37.70
N ASP A 169 -11.11 -15.07 -36.74
CA ASP A 169 -12.45 -14.44 -36.76
C ASP A 169 -12.63 -13.39 -35.66
N LEU A 170 -11.61 -12.56 -35.43
CA LEU A 170 -11.69 -11.48 -34.44
C LEU A 170 -12.89 -10.56 -34.69
N ALA A 171 -13.19 -10.24 -35.96
CA ALA A 171 -14.33 -9.42 -36.31
C ALA A 171 -15.67 -10.08 -35.95
N GLY A 172 -15.79 -11.40 -36.08
CA GLY A 172 -16.96 -12.15 -35.63
C GLY A 172 -17.12 -12.14 -34.12
N ALA A 173 -16.05 -12.39 -33.38
CA ALA A 173 -16.03 -12.32 -31.92
C ALA A 173 -16.45 -10.93 -31.41
N VAL A 174 -15.93 -9.86 -32.02
CA VAL A 174 -16.33 -8.47 -31.72
C VAL A 174 -17.83 -8.27 -31.97
N ARG A 175 -18.35 -8.67 -33.13
CA ARG A 175 -19.79 -8.53 -33.44
C ARG A 175 -20.67 -9.29 -32.45
N GLN A 176 -20.24 -10.47 -32.01
CA GLN A 176 -20.98 -11.27 -31.02
C GLN A 176 -20.95 -10.62 -29.64
N PHE A 177 -19.80 -10.08 -29.24
CA PHE A 177 -19.66 -9.42 -27.95
C PHE A 177 -20.49 -8.14 -27.89
N ARG A 178 -20.60 -7.36 -28.97
CA ARG A 178 -21.26 -6.04 -29.01
C ARG A 178 -20.62 -5.06 -28.02
N PRO A 179 -19.38 -4.60 -28.28
CA PRO A 179 -18.72 -3.57 -27.50
C PRO A 179 -19.59 -2.32 -27.37
N ALA A 180 -19.39 -1.62 -26.26
CA ALA A 180 -20.03 -0.34 -25.99
C ALA A 180 -19.14 0.46 -25.03
N ARG A 181 -19.41 1.76 -24.89
CA ARG A 181 -18.65 2.65 -23.99
C ARG A 181 -18.46 2.13 -22.56
N ASN A 182 -19.42 1.38 -22.03
CA ASN A 182 -19.37 0.78 -20.68
C ASN A 182 -18.95 -0.70 -20.68
N ARG A 183 -18.58 -1.25 -21.83
CA ARG A 183 -18.23 -2.65 -22.08
C ARG A 183 -17.23 -2.74 -23.25
N ARG A 184 -16.04 -2.20 -23.03
CA ARG A 184 -14.96 -2.12 -24.02
C ARG A 184 -14.22 -3.44 -24.14
N VAL A 185 -13.58 -3.66 -25.30
CA VAL A 185 -12.70 -4.82 -25.52
C VAL A 185 -11.29 -4.35 -25.87
N GLY A 186 -10.33 -4.71 -25.03
CA GLY A 186 -8.92 -4.69 -25.41
C GLY A 186 -8.53 -6.02 -26.05
N VAL A 187 -7.69 -6.02 -27.09
CA VAL A 187 -7.18 -7.24 -27.72
C VAL A 187 -5.66 -7.15 -27.81
N LEU A 188 -4.95 -8.11 -27.22
CA LEU A 188 -3.51 -8.29 -27.36
C LEU A 188 -3.24 -9.34 -28.44
N VAL A 189 -2.45 -8.97 -29.45
CA VAL A 189 -2.16 -9.81 -30.61
C VAL A 189 -0.66 -10.06 -30.75
N ASP A 190 -0.28 -11.31 -31.00
CA ASP A 190 1.10 -11.68 -31.28
C ASP A 190 1.47 -11.30 -32.72
N HIS A 191 2.76 -11.14 -32.98
CA HIS A 191 3.31 -10.84 -34.30
C HIS A 191 2.63 -9.67 -35.03
N LEU A 192 2.21 -8.65 -34.28
CA LEU A 192 1.53 -7.49 -34.84
C LEU A 192 2.54 -6.52 -35.47
N VAL A 193 2.98 -6.86 -36.68
CA VAL A 193 3.94 -6.10 -37.49
C VAL A 193 3.35 -5.73 -38.85
N ALA A 194 3.82 -4.63 -39.44
CA ALA A 194 3.31 -4.15 -40.72
C ALA A 194 3.44 -5.22 -41.81
N GLY A 195 2.32 -5.54 -42.47
CA GLY A 195 2.27 -6.51 -43.56
C GLY A 195 2.09 -7.97 -43.12
N SER A 196 2.05 -8.27 -41.82
CA SER A 196 1.75 -9.61 -41.30
C SER A 196 0.30 -10.02 -41.57
N LYS A 197 -0.01 -11.32 -41.38
CA LYS A 197 -1.39 -11.82 -41.47
C LYS A 197 -2.26 -11.15 -40.41
N GLU A 198 -1.71 -11.01 -39.22
CA GLU A 198 -2.32 -10.45 -38.03
C GLU A 198 -2.69 -8.99 -38.26
N SER A 199 -1.77 -8.19 -38.84
CA SER A 199 -2.05 -6.79 -39.20
C SER A 199 -3.22 -6.62 -40.16
N ARG A 200 -3.43 -7.59 -41.08
CA ARG A 200 -4.56 -7.56 -42.03
C ARG A 200 -5.88 -7.95 -41.37
N ILE A 201 -5.84 -8.91 -40.44
CA ILE A 201 -7.01 -9.33 -39.67
C ILE A 201 -7.51 -8.18 -38.79
N VAL A 202 -6.62 -7.55 -38.02
CA VAL A 202 -7.02 -6.50 -37.08
C VAL A 202 -7.48 -5.23 -37.79
N ALA A 203 -7.01 -4.97 -39.01
CA ALA A 203 -7.45 -3.84 -39.82
C ALA A 203 -8.95 -3.90 -40.19
N ALA A 204 -9.58 -5.08 -40.11
CA ALA A 204 -11.02 -5.23 -40.31
C ALA A 204 -11.86 -4.81 -39.10
N VAL A 205 -11.22 -4.61 -37.92
CA VAL A 205 -11.89 -4.19 -36.69
C VAL A 205 -11.85 -2.67 -36.61
N THR A 206 -13.02 -2.04 -36.72
CA THR A 206 -13.17 -0.57 -36.78
C THR A 206 -14.07 -0.01 -35.68
N ASP A 207 -14.45 -0.84 -34.72
CA ASP A 207 -15.33 -0.46 -33.62
C ASP A 207 -14.61 0.47 -32.63
N PRO A 208 -15.17 1.65 -32.28
CA PRO A 208 -14.52 2.62 -31.40
C PRO A 208 -14.38 2.12 -29.95
N ASP A 209 -15.18 1.13 -29.53
CA ASP A 209 -15.12 0.51 -28.21
C ASP A 209 -14.23 -0.75 -28.20
N VAL A 210 -13.40 -0.92 -29.24
CA VAL A 210 -12.36 -1.95 -29.34
C VAL A 210 -10.98 -1.31 -29.57
N LEU A 211 -10.01 -1.71 -28.75
CA LEU A 211 -8.60 -1.36 -28.96
C LEU A 211 -7.80 -2.63 -29.20
N VAL A 212 -7.16 -2.70 -30.37
CA VAL A 212 -6.18 -3.76 -30.67
C VAL A 212 -4.77 -3.21 -30.46
N THR A 213 -4.01 -3.88 -29.62
CA THR A 213 -2.56 -3.69 -29.48
C THR A 213 -1.86 -5.02 -29.72
N GLY A 214 -0.54 -5.03 -29.65
CA GLY A 214 0.22 -6.25 -29.87
C GLY A 214 1.71 -6.01 -29.72
N HIS A 215 2.46 -7.07 -29.96
CA HIS A 215 3.92 -7.04 -29.89
C HIS A 215 4.54 -7.68 -31.14
N PRO A 216 5.81 -7.37 -31.47
CA PRO A 216 6.43 -7.82 -32.70
C PRO A 216 6.85 -9.31 -32.68
N TYR A 217 6.77 -9.96 -31.53
CA TYR A 217 7.24 -11.32 -31.33
C TYR A 217 6.33 -12.36 -31.97
N ILE A 218 6.91 -13.48 -32.41
CA ILE A 218 6.17 -14.55 -33.08
C ILE A 218 5.18 -15.23 -32.13
N ASP A 219 5.54 -15.31 -30.84
CA ASP A 219 4.74 -15.89 -29.78
C ASP A 219 5.09 -15.19 -28.47
N VAL A 220 4.15 -15.12 -27.53
CA VAL A 220 4.32 -14.56 -26.19
C VAL A 220 5.53 -15.11 -25.42
N TRP A 221 5.99 -16.34 -25.72
CA TRP A 221 7.24 -16.87 -25.15
C TRP A 221 8.41 -15.92 -25.39
N GLN A 222 8.53 -15.39 -26.60
CA GLN A 222 9.62 -14.50 -27.01
C GLN A 222 9.48 -13.09 -26.41
N ALA A 223 8.32 -12.75 -25.84
CA ALA A 223 8.15 -11.53 -25.07
C ALA A 223 8.78 -11.60 -23.67
N VAL A 224 9.16 -12.79 -23.18
CA VAL A 224 9.96 -12.94 -21.96
C VAL A 224 11.43 -12.73 -22.29
N LYS A 225 12.14 -11.98 -21.44
CA LYS A 225 13.57 -11.72 -21.65
C LYS A 225 14.38 -13.02 -21.65
N PRO A 226 15.25 -13.26 -22.65
CA PRO A 226 15.93 -14.55 -22.82
C PRO A 226 16.77 -14.95 -21.60
N GLU A 227 17.39 -13.99 -20.91
CA GLU A 227 18.20 -14.24 -19.72
C GLU A 227 17.40 -14.86 -18.57
N ARG A 228 16.08 -14.64 -18.50
CA ARG A 228 15.20 -15.23 -17.47
C ARG A 228 15.08 -16.73 -17.61
N VAL A 229 15.22 -17.23 -18.83
CA VAL A 229 15.22 -18.66 -19.13
C VAL A 229 16.63 -19.20 -19.38
N GLY A 230 17.68 -18.44 -19.04
CA GLY A 230 19.08 -18.86 -19.19
C GLY A 230 19.55 -18.90 -20.65
N LEU A 231 18.90 -18.14 -21.53
CA LEU A 231 19.32 -17.95 -22.91
C LEU A 231 20.05 -16.62 -23.05
N ARG A 232 21.00 -16.55 -23.99
CA ARG A 232 21.60 -15.28 -24.39
C ARG A 232 20.67 -14.48 -25.30
N GLU A 233 19.98 -15.18 -26.19
CA GLU A 233 18.98 -14.66 -27.12
C GLU A 233 18.00 -15.78 -27.47
N TRP A 234 16.80 -15.42 -27.93
CA TRP A 234 15.85 -16.40 -28.43
C TRP A 234 16.35 -17.01 -29.75
N PRO A 235 16.27 -18.34 -29.94
CA PRO A 235 16.67 -18.96 -31.19
C PRO A 235 15.80 -18.48 -32.35
N VAL A 236 16.43 -18.24 -33.50
CA VAL A 236 15.73 -17.90 -34.74
C VAL A 236 15.24 -19.18 -35.39
N ILE A 237 13.92 -19.31 -35.49
CA ILE A 237 13.28 -20.47 -36.14
C ILE A 237 12.94 -20.11 -37.59
N PRO A 238 13.40 -20.88 -38.59
CA PRO A 238 13.09 -20.61 -39.98
C PRO A 238 11.58 -20.68 -40.27
N PRO A 239 11.06 -19.85 -41.21
CA PRO A 239 9.66 -19.91 -41.62
C PRO A 239 9.23 -21.31 -42.12
N GLY A 240 7.96 -21.63 -41.95
CA GLY A 240 7.36 -22.90 -42.39
C GLY A 240 7.52 -24.05 -41.40
N GLN A 241 8.07 -23.79 -40.22
CA GLN A 241 8.19 -24.76 -39.13
C GLN A 241 7.32 -24.31 -37.94
N PRO A 242 6.71 -25.25 -37.20
CA PRO A 242 6.07 -24.95 -35.92
C PRO A 242 7.06 -24.28 -34.96
N TRP A 243 6.78 -23.02 -34.59
CA TRP A 243 7.76 -22.17 -33.91
C TRP A 243 8.12 -22.70 -32.52
N LYS A 244 7.12 -23.13 -31.72
CA LYS A 244 7.32 -23.65 -30.36
C LYS A 244 8.19 -24.89 -30.33
N GLU A 245 7.96 -25.82 -31.26
CA GLU A 245 8.73 -27.04 -31.44
C GLU A 245 10.15 -26.75 -31.93
N GLY A 246 10.31 -25.75 -32.81
CA GLY A 246 11.60 -25.23 -33.23
C GLY A 246 12.42 -24.70 -32.06
N VAL A 247 11.80 -23.87 -31.20
CA VAL A 247 12.42 -23.35 -29.97
C VAL A 247 12.81 -24.47 -29.04
N CYS A 248 11.91 -25.42 -28.77
CA CYS A 248 12.19 -26.56 -27.88
C CYS A 248 13.41 -27.37 -28.38
N ARG A 249 13.46 -27.67 -29.68
CA ARG A 249 14.60 -28.35 -30.30
C ARG A 249 15.91 -27.58 -30.16
N ALA A 250 15.88 -26.27 -30.38
CA ALA A 250 17.08 -25.42 -30.28
C ALA A 250 17.58 -25.29 -28.83
N VAL A 251 16.68 -25.24 -27.85
CA VAL A 251 17.00 -25.13 -26.42
C VAL A 251 17.32 -26.49 -25.79
N GLY A 252 16.96 -27.60 -26.44
CA GLY A 252 17.13 -28.96 -25.92
C GLY A 252 16.07 -29.35 -24.89
N VAL A 253 14.86 -28.81 -25.01
CA VAL A 253 13.69 -29.20 -24.21
C VAL A 253 12.82 -30.14 -25.04
N ALA A 254 12.32 -31.22 -24.44
CA ALA A 254 11.59 -32.25 -25.18
C ALA A 254 10.23 -31.75 -25.67
N GLU A 255 9.46 -31.12 -24.78
CA GLU A 255 8.05 -30.82 -25.04
C GLU A 255 7.69 -29.34 -24.80
N PRO A 256 6.79 -28.76 -25.61
CA PRO A 256 6.38 -27.36 -25.47
C PRO A 256 5.82 -27.00 -24.09
N TYR A 257 5.10 -27.89 -23.43
CA TYR A 257 4.55 -27.63 -22.09
C TYR A 257 5.65 -27.49 -21.04
N GLU A 258 6.77 -28.20 -21.19
CA GLU A 258 7.91 -28.13 -20.27
C GLU A 258 8.63 -26.79 -20.42
N MET A 259 8.83 -26.37 -21.68
CA MET A 259 9.41 -25.07 -21.99
C MET A 259 8.51 -23.95 -21.46
N TRP A 260 7.19 -24.04 -21.67
CA TRP A 260 6.25 -23.07 -21.12
C TRP A 260 6.31 -23.00 -19.59
N ARG A 261 6.32 -24.15 -18.90
CA ARG A 261 6.42 -24.18 -17.44
C ARG A 261 7.71 -23.51 -16.95
N ARG A 262 8.84 -23.75 -17.65
CA ARG A 262 10.12 -23.09 -17.37
C ARG A 262 10.05 -21.58 -17.57
N ILE A 263 9.46 -21.13 -18.67
CA ILE A 263 9.26 -19.70 -18.98
C ILE A 263 8.42 -19.04 -17.89
N LEU A 264 7.22 -19.55 -17.63
CA LEU A 264 6.29 -18.95 -16.66
C LEU A 264 6.85 -18.97 -15.23
N ALA A 265 7.63 -19.98 -14.85
CA ALA A 265 8.30 -20.03 -13.55
C ALA A 265 9.40 -18.96 -13.40
N SER A 266 10.01 -18.51 -14.50
CA SER A 266 11.07 -17.50 -14.48
C SER A 266 10.56 -16.06 -14.35
N VAL A 267 9.26 -15.84 -14.56
CA VAL A 267 8.63 -14.52 -14.55
C VAL A 267 8.05 -14.21 -13.17
N SER A 268 8.52 -13.11 -12.60
CA SER A 268 8.14 -12.59 -11.29
C SER A 268 7.56 -11.17 -11.34
N SER A 269 7.92 -10.39 -12.36
CA SER A 269 7.46 -9.01 -12.53
C SER A 269 7.53 -8.54 -13.98
N TYR A 270 6.95 -7.37 -14.27
CA TYR A 270 7.02 -6.72 -15.58
C TYR A 270 8.45 -6.52 -16.08
N LYS A 271 9.45 -6.49 -15.19
CA LYS A 271 10.86 -6.31 -15.56
C LYS A 271 11.44 -7.52 -16.30
N ASP A 272 10.74 -8.64 -16.28
CA ASP A 272 11.14 -9.93 -16.83
C ASP A 272 10.65 -10.12 -18.27
N VAL A 273 9.83 -9.20 -18.76
CA VAL A 273 9.32 -9.17 -20.13
C VAL A 273 9.85 -7.96 -20.89
N GLU A 274 9.73 -8.02 -22.19
CA GLU A 274 10.18 -6.98 -23.11
C GLU A 274 9.21 -5.80 -23.15
N THR A 275 9.77 -4.62 -23.38
CA THR A 275 9.05 -3.34 -23.38
C THR A 275 7.83 -3.31 -24.32
N PRO A 276 7.86 -3.88 -25.54
CA PRO A 276 6.69 -3.89 -26.42
C PRO A 276 5.44 -4.53 -25.79
N LEU A 277 5.60 -5.63 -25.04
CA LEU A 277 4.47 -6.27 -24.35
C LEU A 277 3.95 -5.38 -23.21
N ILE A 278 4.85 -4.76 -22.45
CA ILE A 278 4.48 -3.85 -21.35
C ILE A 278 3.63 -2.70 -21.89
N ASN A 279 4.13 -2.00 -22.91
CA ASN A 279 3.43 -0.87 -23.51
C ASN A 279 2.08 -1.26 -24.11
N ALA A 280 2.01 -2.45 -24.72
CA ALA A 280 0.77 -2.98 -25.27
C ALA A 280 -0.27 -3.20 -24.16
N MET A 281 0.13 -3.85 -23.06
CA MET A 281 -0.73 -4.13 -21.91
C MET A 281 -1.18 -2.86 -21.17
N GLU A 282 -0.29 -1.90 -20.94
CA GLU A 282 -0.63 -0.63 -20.30
C GLU A 282 -1.72 0.11 -21.08
N ARG A 283 -1.56 0.22 -22.40
CA ARG A 283 -2.58 0.84 -23.27
C ARG A 283 -3.92 0.11 -23.24
N LEU A 284 -3.91 -1.23 -23.16
CA LEU A 284 -5.14 -2.01 -23.06
C LEU A 284 -5.83 -1.77 -21.72
N ILE A 285 -5.08 -1.78 -20.62
CA ILE A 285 -5.59 -1.54 -19.27
C ILE A 285 -6.22 -0.14 -19.20
N ASP A 286 -5.50 0.90 -19.65
CA ASP A 286 -6.03 2.27 -19.68
C ASP A 286 -7.34 2.34 -20.47
N PHE A 287 -7.38 1.72 -21.66
CA PHE A 287 -8.56 1.73 -22.51
C PHE A 287 -9.78 1.04 -21.91
N VAL A 288 -9.61 -0.13 -21.28
CA VAL A 288 -10.75 -0.91 -20.75
C VAL A 288 -11.21 -0.46 -19.37
N THR A 289 -10.40 0.34 -18.67
CA THR A 289 -10.68 0.89 -17.34
C THR A 289 -11.12 2.34 -17.36
N GLU A 290 -10.96 3.05 -18.48
CA GLU A 290 -11.41 4.43 -18.64
C GLU A 290 -12.90 4.56 -18.26
N PRO A 291 -13.25 5.48 -17.34
CA PRO A 291 -14.63 5.69 -16.97
C PRO A 291 -15.42 6.22 -18.16
N PRO A 292 -16.67 5.79 -18.37
CA PRO A 292 -17.51 6.39 -19.40
C PRO A 292 -17.72 7.86 -19.06
N ASP A 293 -17.49 8.75 -20.04
CA ASP A 293 -17.80 10.18 -19.91
C ASP A 293 -19.20 10.36 -19.32
N GLN A 294 -19.31 11.12 -18.23
CA GLN A 294 -20.62 11.52 -17.73
C GLN A 294 -21.25 12.48 -18.75
N PRO A 295 -22.50 12.21 -19.19
CA PRO A 295 -23.20 13.08 -20.13
C PRO A 295 -23.49 14.47 -19.56
#